data_AF-A0A2D5MVQ0-F1
#
_entry.id   AF-A0A2D5MVQ0-F1
#
_cell.length_a   1.000
_cell.length_b   1.000
_cell.length_c   1.000
_cell.angle_alpha   90.00
_cell.angle_beta   90.00
_cell.angle_gamma   90.00
#
_symmetry.space_group_name_H-M   'P 1'
#
loop_
_entity.id
_entity.type
_entity.pdbx_description
1 polymer ?
#
loop_
_entity_poly.entity_id
_entity_poly.type
_entity_poly.pdbx_seq_one_letter_code
_entity_poly.pdbx_strand_id
1 'polypeptide(L)'
;MTDEQFAAQGYQPVLNNPPTLTEGQRCQINGWIKNGDGDYEWNYEVIDLDQNYLTNLHIRHQRDILLNDTDWSMLPDSPLSADDKAAYETYRQALRDLPSVYPEVKSPDDVTWPTAPWAYEEAAIPEEESDSEEESDPE
;
A
#
# COMPACT_ATOMS: atom_id res chain seq x y z
N MET A 1 23.82 3.38 27.87
CA MET A 1 24.97 2.46 27.94
C MET A 1 25.49 2.37 26.51
N THR A 2 26.74 2.76 26.26
CA THR A 2 27.31 2.80 24.90
C THR A 2 27.90 1.44 24.51
N ASP A 3 28.12 1.20 23.22
CA ASP A 3 28.77 -0.02 22.73
C ASP A 3 30.15 -0.25 23.36
N GLU A 4 30.89 0.84 23.66
CA GLU A 4 32.16 0.79 24.41
C GLU A 4 31.98 0.28 25.85
N GLN A 5 30.88 0.62 26.53
CA GLN A 5 30.60 0.13 27.89
C GLN A 5 30.21 -1.34 27.91
N PHE A 6 29.60 -1.84 26.83
CA PHE A 6 29.32 -3.27 26.65
C PHE A 6 30.57 -4.07 26.29
N ALA A 7 31.42 -3.52 25.41
CA ALA A 7 32.72 -4.09 25.08
C ALA A 7 33.64 -4.23 26.31
N ALA A 8 33.62 -3.24 27.21
CA ALA A 8 34.35 -3.29 28.48
C ALA A 8 33.89 -4.42 29.42
N GLN A 9 32.68 -4.96 29.22
CA GLN A 9 32.13 -6.10 29.95
C GLN A 9 32.29 -7.43 29.17
N GLY A 10 33.02 -7.41 28.05
CA GLY A 10 33.28 -8.59 27.21
C GLY A 10 32.15 -8.94 26.24
N TYR A 11 31.14 -8.07 26.06
CA TYR A 11 30.12 -8.26 25.05
C TYR A 11 30.59 -7.74 23.69
N GLN A 12 30.21 -8.43 22.61
CA GLN A 12 30.38 -7.96 21.25
C GLN A 12 29.01 -7.70 20.61
N PRO A 13 28.83 -6.61 19.84
CA PRO A 13 27.58 -6.35 19.14
C PRO A 13 27.38 -7.34 18.00
N VAL A 14 26.11 -7.67 17.71
CA VAL A 14 25.74 -8.37 16.49
C VAL A 14 25.40 -7.31 15.44
N LEU A 15 26.19 -7.26 14.36
CA LEU A 15 26.00 -6.31 13.27
C LEU A 15 24.68 -6.58 12.55
N ASN A 16 23.96 -5.49 12.28
CA ASN A 16 22.69 -5.51 11.57
C ASN A 16 22.88 -5.09 10.12
N ASN A 17 22.98 -6.09 9.23
CA ASN A 17 23.20 -5.88 7.81
C ASN A 17 22.14 -6.65 6.98
N PRO A 18 20.91 -6.13 6.87
CA PRO A 18 19.86 -6.79 6.11
C PRO A 18 20.17 -6.79 4.62
N PRO A 19 19.81 -7.85 3.88
CA PRO A 19 20.02 -7.93 2.44
C PRO A 19 19.11 -6.93 1.70
N THR A 20 19.51 -6.55 0.49
CA THR A 20 18.61 -5.85 -0.42
C THR A 20 17.59 -6.84 -0.98
N LEU A 21 16.31 -6.53 -0.85
CA LEU A 21 15.20 -7.35 -1.33
C LEU A 21 14.76 -6.90 -2.73
N THR A 22 14.33 -7.84 -3.55
CA THR A 22 13.59 -7.55 -4.79
C THR A 22 12.09 -7.69 -4.58
N GLU A 23 11.29 -7.23 -5.56
CA GLU A 23 9.84 -7.45 -5.56
C GLU A 23 9.50 -8.93 -5.39
N GLY A 24 8.47 -9.21 -4.59
CA GLY A 24 8.08 -10.58 -4.27
C GLY A 24 8.94 -11.27 -3.21
N GLN A 25 9.92 -10.61 -2.60
CA GLN A 25 10.77 -11.21 -1.57
C GLN A 25 10.55 -10.60 -0.18
N ARG A 26 10.85 -11.40 0.86
CA ARG A 26 11.04 -10.91 2.22
C ARG A 26 12.30 -11.52 2.83
N CYS A 27 12.93 -10.83 3.78
CA CYS A 27 13.94 -11.44 4.63
C CYS A 27 13.40 -11.76 6.03
N GLN A 28 13.89 -12.84 6.63
CA GLN A 28 13.70 -13.14 8.05
C GLN A 28 15.05 -13.39 8.73
N ILE A 29 15.12 -13.15 10.03
CA ILE A 29 16.31 -13.45 10.82
C ILE A 29 16.37 -14.95 11.08
N ASN A 30 17.46 -15.60 10.67
CA ASN A 30 17.76 -17.00 10.88
C ASN A 30 19.04 -17.17 11.72
N GLY A 31 19.01 -16.61 12.93
CA GLY A 31 20.11 -16.65 13.88
C GLY A 31 21.23 -15.67 13.54
N TRP A 32 22.46 -16.05 13.89
CA TRP A 32 23.66 -15.23 13.69
C TRP A 32 24.76 -16.04 13.00
N ILE A 33 25.61 -15.32 12.28
CA ILE A 33 26.84 -15.84 11.69
C ILE A 33 28.03 -15.23 12.43
N LYS A 34 29.11 -16.00 12.55
CA LYS A 34 30.40 -15.51 13.04
C LYS A 34 31.34 -15.34 11.86
N ASN A 35 31.77 -14.10 11.62
CA ASN A 35 32.70 -13.76 10.57
C ASN A 35 34.13 -14.22 10.92
N GLY A 36 34.97 -14.33 9.88
CA GLY A 36 36.39 -14.70 10.05
C GLY A 36 37.18 -13.72 10.93
N ASP A 37 36.74 -12.46 10.99
CA ASP A 37 37.35 -11.40 11.81
C ASP A 37 36.91 -11.45 13.29
N GLY A 38 36.02 -12.38 13.65
CA GLY A 38 35.54 -12.58 15.02
C GLY A 38 34.24 -11.84 15.35
N ASP A 39 33.77 -10.97 14.48
CA ASP A 39 32.50 -10.26 14.60
C ASP A 39 31.31 -11.18 14.34
N TYR A 40 30.15 -10.79 14.86
CA TYR A 40 28.89 -11.50 14.67
C TYR A 40 27.95 -10.64 13.85
N GLU A 41 27.20 -11.24 12.93
CA GLU A 41 26.14 -10.55 12.18
C GLU A 41 24.84 -11.34 12.26
N TRP A 42 23.72 -10.62 12.14
CA TRP A 42 22.43 -11.26 11.96
C TRP A 42 22.43 -12.01 10.62
N ASN A 43 22.11 -13.29 10.67
CA ASN A 43 21.94 -14.09 9.48
C ASN A 43 20.54 -13.87 8.93
N TYR A 44 20.44 -13.30 7.74
CA TYR A 44 19.15 -13.09 7.07
C TYR A 44 18.93 -14.16 6.01
N GLU A 45 17.77 -14.80 6.06
CA GLU A 45 17.29 -15.68 5.02
C GLU A 45 16.31 -14.92 4.12
N VAL A 46 16.60 -14.85 2.83
CA VAL A 46 15.70 -14.29 1.83
C VAL A 46 14.75 -15.38 1.35
N ILE A 47 13.46 -15.07 1.37
CA ILE A 47 12.36 -15.96 1.01
C ILE A 47 11.59 -15.34 -0.14
N ASP A 48 11.44 -16.10 -1.23
CA ASP A 48 10.51 -15.78 -2.31
C ASP A 48 9.08 -16.06 -1.86
N LEU A 49 8.20 -15.08 -2.01
CA LEU A 49 6.78 -15.19 -1.69
C LEU A 49 6.06 -15.85 -2.86
N ASP A 50 5.18 -16.81 -2.55
CA ASP A 50 4.36 -17.42 -3.57
C ASP A 50 3.29 -16.45 -4.10
N GLN A 51 2.77 -16.75 -5.29
CA GLN A 51 1.80 -15.91 -5.96
C GLN A 51 0.48 -15.77 -5.19
N ASN A 52 0.08 -16.78 -4.41
CA ASN A 52 -1.15 -16.70 -3.61
C ASN A 52 -0.98 -15.67 -2.49
N TYR A 53 0.18 -15.66 -1.84
CA TYR A 53 0.54 -14.68 -0.83
C TYR A 53 0.57 -13.27 -1.41
N LEU A 54 1.26 -13.06 -2.55
CA LEU A 54 1.32 -11.76 -3.21
C LEU A 54 -0.06 -11.26 -3.65
N THR A 55 -0.88 -12.14 -4.23
CA THR A 55 -2.26 -11.81 -4.60
C THR A 55 -3.11 -11.46 -3.38
N ASN A 56 -2.90 -12.16 -2.25
CA ASN A 56 -3.62 -11.85 -1.02
C ASN A 56 -3.22 -10.46 -0.47
N LEU A 57 -1.91 -10.21 -0.40
CA LEU A 57 -1.32 -9.00 0.16
C LEU A 57 -1.65 -7.76 -0.67
N HIS A 58 -1.47 -7.80 -1.99
CA HIS A 58 -1.58 -6.62 -2.85
C HIS A 58 -2.97 -6.41 -3.45
N ILE A 59 -3.80 -7.46 -3.58
CA ILE A 59 -5.11 -7.35 -4.25
C ILE A 59 -6.25 -7.67 -3.28
N ARG A 60 -6.29 -8.89 -2.73
CA ARG A 60 -7.51 -9.36 -2.03
C ARG A 60 -7.82 -8.51 -0.79
N HIS A 61 -6.80 -8.15 -0.01
CA HIS A 61 -6.99 -7.35 1.18
C HIS A 61 -7.61 -5.97 0.86
N GLN A 62 -7.03 -5.22 -0.08
CA GLN A 62 -7.55 -3.91 -0.48
C GLN A 62 -8.92 -4.02 -1.15
N ARG A 63 -9.13 -5.05 -1.97
CA ARG A 63 -10.43 -5.34 -2.59
C ARG A 63 -11.51 -5.55 -1.54
N ASP A 64 -11.22 -6.34 -0.51
CA ASP A 64 -12.18 -6.66 0.55
C ASP A 64 -12.56 -5.41 1.36
N ILE A 65 -11.61 -4.50 1.60
CA ILE A 65 -11.88 -3.18 2.18
C ILE A 65 -12.84 -2.38 1.29
N LEU A 66 -12.52 -2.23 0.00
CA LEU A 66 -13.35 -1.44 -0.93
C LEU A 66 -14.75 -2.04 -1.14
N LEU A 67 -14.87 -3.38 -1.12
CA LEU A 67 -16.15 -4.06 -1.14
C LEU A 67 -16.93 -3.84 0.16
N ASN A 68 -16.27 -3.84 1.32
CA ASN A 68 -16.92 -3.54 2.58
C ASN A 68 -17.42 -2.09 2.63
N ASP A 69 -16.60 -1.13 2.21
CA ASP A 69 -16.93 0.30 2.25
C ASP A 69 -18.09 0.67 1.32
N THR A 70 -18.30 -0.12 0.27
CA THR A 70 -19.42 0.04 -0.66
C THR A 70 -20.59 -0.92 -0.38
N ASP A 71 -20.57 -1.69 0.70
CA ASP A 71 -21.59 -2.73 0.92
C ASP A 71 -22.99 -2.14 1.15
N TRP A 72 -23.06 -1.01 1.87
CA TRP A 72 -24.30 -0.28 2.12
C TRP A 72 -25.03 0.15 0.84
N SER A 73 -24.31 0.39 -0.26
CA SER A 73 -24.89 0.85 -1.53
C SER A 73 -25.78 -0.20 -2.20
N MET A 74 -25.57 -1.48 -1.88
CA MET A 74 -26.30 -2.62 -2.46
C MET A 74 -27.57 -2.99 -1.69
N LEU A 75 -27.80 -2.39 -0.53
CA LEU A 75 -28.96 -2.72 0.28
C LEU A 75 -30.27 -2.22 -0.38
N PRO A 76 -31.39 -2.95 -0.25
CA PRO A 76 -32.67 -2.52 -0.81
C PRO A 76 -33.16 -1.16 -0.28
N ASP A 77 -32.83 -0.84 0.98
CA ASP A 77 -33.16 0.41 1.67
C ASP A 77 -32.15 1.54 1.42
N SER A 78 -31.11 1.29 0.63
CA SER A 78 -30.13 2.30 0.26
C SER A 78 -30.82 3.48 -0.46
N PRO A 79 -30.51 4.74 -0.07
CA PRO A 79 -31.13 5.94 -0.61
C PRO A 79 -30.69 6.27 -2.06
N LEU A 80 -29.81 5.45 -2.64
CA LEU A 80 -29.28 5.64 -3.99
C LEU A 80 -30.35 5.44 -5.07
N SER A 81 -30.21 6.18 -6.17
CA SER A 81 -31.01 5.98 -7.37
C SER A 81 -30.70 4.63 -8.04
N ALA A 82 -31.53 4.20 -8.98
CA ALA A 82 -31.28 2.96 -9.73
C ALA A 82 -29.99 3.03 -10.56
N ASP A 83 -29.71 4.20 -11.17
CA ASP A 83 -28.52 4.42 -11.98
C ASP A 83 -27.25 4.40 -11.11
N ASP A 84 -27.30 5.04 -9.93
CA ASP A 84 -26.19 4.99 -8.98
C ASP A 84 -25.92 3.56 -8.52
N LYS A 85 -26.97 2.80 -8.18
CA LYS A 85 -26.82 1.38 -7.79
C LYS A 85 -26.15 0.57 -8.90
N ALA A 86 -26.51 0.77 -10.16
CA ALA A 86 -25.87 0.12 -11.29
C ALA A 86 -24.38 0.50 -11.44
N ALA A 87 -24.01 1.75 -11.15
CA ALA A 87 -22.60 2.17 -11.12
C ALA A 87 -21.80 1.47 -10.00
N TYR A 88 -22.37 1.36 -8.80
CA TYR A 88 -21.75 0.60 -7.70
C TYR A 88 -21.65 -0.89 -8.01
N GLU A 89 -22.66 -1.50 -8.64
CA GLU A 89 -22.60 -2.90 -9.09
C GLU A 89 -21.44 -3.13 -10.06
N THR A 90 -21.31 -2.26 -11.07
CA THR A 90 -20.22 -2.30 -12.06
C THR A 90 -18.85 -2.16 -11.39
N TYR A 91 -18.70 -1.17 -10.51
CA TYR A 91 -17.48 -0.95 -9.73
C TYR A 91 -17.11 -2.17 -8.88
N ARG A 92 -18.07 -2.72 -8.12
CA ARG A 92 -17.86 -3.90 -7.27
C ARG A 92 -17.55 -5.15 -8.08
N GLN A 93 -18.08 -5.29 -9.29
CA GLN A 93 -17.71 -6.37 -10.18
C GLN A 93 -16.26 -6.23 -10.65
N ALA A 94 -15.85 -5.04 -11.11
CA ALA A 94 -14.47 -4.77 -11.50
C ALA A 94 -13.47 -5.07 -10.36
N LEU A 95 -13.80 -4.71 -9.11
CA LEU A 95 -13.00 -5.07 -7.94
C LEU A 95 -12.83 -6.59 -7.77
N ARG A 96 -13.91 -7.36 -7.96
CA ARG A 96 -13.88 -8.83 -7.82
C ARG A 96 -13.03 -9.50 -8.90
N ASP A 97 -12.93 -8.90 -10.06
CA ASP A 97 -12.20 -9.43 -11.21
C ASP A 97 -10.69 -9.18 -11.11
N LEU A 98 -10.23 -8.23 -10.27
CA LEU A 98 -8.81 -7.86 -10.12
C LEU A 98 -7.85 -9.06 -9.91
N PRO A 99 -8.12 -10.05 -9.04
CA PRO A 99 -7.21 -11.18 -8.85
C PRO A 99 -7.00 -12.03 -10.11
N SER A 100 -7.98 -12.03 -11.02
CA SER A 100 -7.89 -12.73 -12.30
C SER A 100 -7.19 -11.88 -13.38
N VAL A 101 -7.32 -10.55 -13.30
CA VAL A 101 -6.65 -9.60 -14.22
C VAL A 101 -5.15 -9.52 -13.96
N TYR A 102 -4.73 -9.65 -12.70
CA TYR A 102 -3.33 -9.55 -12.27
C TYR A 102 -2.83 -10.87 -11.64
N PRO A 103 -2.71 -11.96 -12.44
CA PRO A 103 -2.33 -13.28 -11.92
C PRO A 103 -0.88 -13.35 -11.42
N GLU A 104 -0.02 -12.41 -11.83
CA GLU A 104 1.42 -12.37 -11.53
C GLU A 104 1.83 -11.06 -10.81
N VAL A 105 0.92 -10.50 -9.98
CA VAL A 105 1.23 -9.30 -9.18
C VAL A 105 2.46 -9.52 -8.30
N LYS A 106 3.39 -8.56 -8.30
CA LYS A 106 4.61 -8.57 -7.48
C LYS A 106 4.70 -7.38 -6.54
N SER A 107 4.07 -6.28 -6.93
CA SER A 107 4.04 -4.99 -6.24
C SER A 107 2.61 -4.44 -6.17
N PRO A 108 2.27 -3.60 -5.17
CA PRO A 108 1.02 -2.84 -5.19
C PRO A 108 0.90 -1.92 -6.42
N ASP A 109 2.02 -1.43 -6.97
CA ASP A 109 2.04 -0.50 -8.11
C ASP A 109 1.65 -1.17 -9.44
N ASP A 110 1.67 -2.51 -9.50
CA ASP A 110 1.24 -3.27 -10.67
C ASP A 110 -0.28 -3.19 -10.88
N VAL A 111 -1.03 -2.87 -9.83
CA VAL A 111 -2.50 -3.00 -9.80
C VAL A 111 -3.15 -1.66 -10.06
N THR A 112 -3.78 -1.51 -11.23
CA THR A 112 -4.69 -0.39 -11.50
C THR A 112 -6.08 -0.70 -10.97
N TRP A 113 -6.55 0.12 -10.03
CA TRP A 113 -7.87 -0.02 -9.39
C TRP A 113 -8.96 0.68 -10.21
N PRO A 114 -10.20 0.14 -10.24
CA PRO A 114 -11.32 0.82 -10.89
C PRO A 114 -11.62 2.17 -10.20
N THR A 115 -12.07 3.15 -10.98
CA THR A 115 -12.48 4.45 -10.44
C THR A 115 -13.78 4.31 -9.66
N ALA A 116 -13.80 4.86 -8.45
CA ALA A 116 -14.97 4.84 -7.59
C ALA A 116 -16.11 5.69 -8.17
N PRO A 117 -17.39 5.27 -8.02
CA PRO A 117 -18.53 5.99 -8.58
C PRO A 117 -18.80 7.36 -7.92
N TRP A 118 -18.23 7.62 -6.74
CA TRP A 118 -18.30 8.91 -6.05
C TRP A 118 -17.03 9.76 -6.23
N ALA A 119 -16.05 9.28 -7.00
CA ALA A 119 -14.90 10.09 -7.34
C ALA A 119 -15.42 11.33 -8.07
N TYR A 120 -15.24 12.50 -7.46
CA TYR A 120 -15.49 13.74 -8.17
C TYR A 120 -14.58 13.71 -9.40
N GLU A 121 -15.14 13.88 -10.59
CA GLU A 121 -14.29 14.24 -11.71
C GLU A 121 -13.54 15.50 -11.25
N GLU A 122 -12.22 15.43 -11.23
CA GLU A 122 -11.34 16.59 -11.15
C GLU A 122 -11.54 17.41 -12.43
N ALA A 123 -12.75 17.93 -12.62
CA ALA A 123 -13.10 18.83 -13.68
C ALA A 123 -12.32 20.10 -13.38
N ALA A 124 -11.20 20.25 -14.11
CA ALA A 124 -10.51 21.49 -14.42
C ALA A 124 -11.10 22.68 -13.65
N ILE A 125 -10.59 22.95 -12.45
CA ILE A 125 -10.77 24.27 -11.85
C ILE A 125 -10.15 25.21 -12.89
N PRO A 126 -10.93 26.01 -13.64
CA PRO A 126 -10.30 27.08 -14.39
C PRO A 126 -9.61 27.92 -13.33
N GLU A 127 -8.32 28.23 -13.53
CA GLU A 127 -7.67 29.27 -12.75
C GLU A 127 -8.53 30.53 -12.91
N GLU A 128 -9.50 30.75 -12.02
CA GLU A 128 -10.19 32.01 -11.93
C GLU A 128 -9.14 32.99 -11.43
N GLU A 129 -8.59 33.71 -12.42
CA GLU A 129 -8.05 35.05 -12.32
C GLU A 129 -8.54 35.70 -11.02
N SER A 130 -7.61 35.84 -10.09
CA SER A 130 -7.73 36.67 -8.91
C SER A 130 -7.95 38.12 -9.37
N ASP A 131 -9.19 38.44 -9.76
CA ASP A 131 -9.63 39.80 -10.02
C ASP A 131 -9.77 40.50 -8.67
N SER A 132 -8.66 41.01 -8.16
CA SER A 132 -8.63 41.90 -7.03
C SER A 132 -9.27 43.22 -7.45
N GLU A 133 -10.58 43.32 -7.26
CA GLU A 133 -11.31 44.59 -7.38
C GLU A 133 -10.63 45.66 -6.52
N GLU A 134 -10.11 46.64 -7.24
CA GLU A 134 -9.53 47.89 -6.78
C GLU A 134 -10.63 48.69 -6.06
N GLU A 135 -10.78 48.54 -4.74
CA GLU A 135 -11.62 49.47 -3.96
C GLU A 135 -10.96 50.86 -3.94
N SER A 136 -11.44 51.71 -4.83
CA SER A 136 -11.20 53.15 -4.84
C SER A 136 -11.83 53.78 -3.60
N ASP A 137 -11.00 54.38 -2.76
CA ASP A 137 -11.41 55.20 -1.60
C ASP A 137 -11.76 56.63 -2.07
N PRO A 138 -13.00 57.13 -1.86
CA PRO A 138 -13.30 58.53 -2.12
C PRO A 138 -13.30 59.38 -0.82
N GLU A 139 -12.35 60.31 -0.80
CA GLU A 139 -12.26 61.63 -0.11
C GLU A 139 -12.57 61.77 1.39
#